data_AF-A0A835W0F1-F1
#
_entry.id   AF-A0A835W0F1-F1
#
_cell.length_a   1.000
_cell.length_b   1.000
_cell.length_c   1.000
_cell.angle_alpha   90.00
_cell.angle_beta   90.00
_cell.angle_gamma   90.00
#
_symmetry.space_group_name_H-M   'P 1'
#
loop_
_entity.id
_entity.type
_entity.pdbx_description
1 polymer ?
#
loop_
_entity_poly.entity_id
_entity_poly.type
_entity_poly.pdbx_seq_one_letter_code
_entity_poly.pdbx_strand_id
1 'polypeptide(L)'
;MAQAWPKAKPKLTQEAFDEAVTTNIEDFDMSRDDAIKSAIEEFNVQGYDMSGVVTNLAGNDMQSHPIAVASQGLKHACDGNGSLAEALEALGSSLKEFTADPAAPPAAGTGAGKAGGGGGAPAAGPGLTQEAYVIAHKGGAMQSLLAACKQLQAAGQADQPELLQALGLLQVLLGWLETRDAFPDAQGVELVHELLKAEGSGHSVRSAAAAVAEAAAKGVEETKCKLVEGGVAATLLELLQQPEAPLELIGAACGVVRSVTTADDERPPSSKAFMHARILAKSHSAIRVLLAVLRRVPAATHPATVVRVLGTVRQVAANEEICREFTDDGGVISCLGVLRDCSANKEVAKACLSALRQLAHSDTVKVLLAEHGAVELAMRVVDQHSGADDVAEVALGLLSNMMLRQPEICTKAAEAGVPELVVDLMTRWPGRSPVQRQACLVTRIMVARNPELRPAYLERGAEALLRAAKVAHPAACKDVGAAALRDLGLDNYND
;
A
#
# COMPACT_ATOMS: atom_id res chain seq x y z
N MET A 1 23.36 8.41 4.06
CA MET A 1 24.08 7.27 3.45
C MET A 1 23.13 6.60 2.50
N ALA A 2 23.51 6.37 1.25
CA ALA A 2 22.71 5.52 0.36
C ALA A 2 22.58 4.16 1.03
N GLN A 3 21.36 3.76 1.36
CA GLN A 3 21.10 2.45 1.96
C GLN A 3 21.46 1.44 0.86
N ALA A 4 22.60 0.76 1.02
CA ALA A 4 23.01 -0.26 0.08
C ALA A 4 22.03 -1.42 0.23
N TRP A 5 21.20 -1.65 -0.78
CA TRP A 5 20.29 -2.78 -0.78
C TRP A 5 21.09 -4.09 -0.85
N PRO A 6 20.63 -5.15 -0.16
CA PRO A 6 21.23 -6.47 -0.31
C PRO A 6 21.22 -6.87 -1.79
N LYS A 7 22.31 -7.49 -2.25
CA LYS A 7 22.42 -7.98 -3.63
C LYS A 7 21.29 -8.99 -3.89
N ALA A 8 20.66 -8.89 -5.05
CA ALA A 8 19.66 -9.86 -5.49
C ALA A 8 20.25 -11.27 -5.48
N LYS A 9 19.51 -12.22 -4.92
CA LYS A 9 19.88 -13.63 -4.90
C LYS A 9 19.81 -14.20 -6.34
N PRO A 10 20.74 -15.07 -6.75
CA PRO A 10 20.62 -15.78 -8.02
C PRO A 10 19.37 -16.68 -8.00
N LYS A 11 18.57 -16.66 -9.08
CA LYS A 11 17.37 -17.51 -9.20
C LYS A 11 17.76 -18.95 -9.52
N LEU A 12 17.18 -19.91 -8.81
CA LEU A 12 17.33 -21.34 -9.09
C LEU A 12 16.34 -21.77 -10.17
N THR A 13 16.78 -22.57 -11.13
CA THR A 13 15.90 -23.18 -12.14
C THR A 13 15.31 -24.49 -11.62
N GLN A 14 14.16 -24.89 -12.17
CA GLN A 14 13.55 -26.16 -11.81
C GLN A 14 14.46 -27.33 -12.20
N GLU A 15 15.09 -27.24 -13.37
CA GLU A 15 15.99 -28.29 -13.87
C GLU A 15 17.18 -28.50 -12.94
N ALA A 16 17.79 -27.42 -12.43
CA ALA A 16 18.90 -27.51 -11.48
C ALA A 16 18.46 -28.08 -10.12
N PHE A 17 17.24 -27.77 -9.68
CA PHE A 17 16.68 -28.36 -8.46
C PHE A 17 16.38 -29.85 -8.64
N ASP A 18 15.75 -30.24 -9.74
CA ASP A 18 15.40 -31.62 -10.05
C ASP A 18 16.65 -32.49 -10.25
N GLU A 19 17.70 -31.93 -10.87
CA GLU A 19 19.02 -32.57 -11.00
C GLU A 19 19.63 -32.81 -9.62
N ALA A 20 19.67 -31.81 -8.74
CA ALA A 20 20.19 -31.96 -7.38
C ALA A 20 19.42 -33.01 -6.57
N VAL A 21 18.08 -33.04 -6.68
CA VAL A 21 17.26 -34.08 -6.03
C VAL A 21 17.56 -35.46 -6.60
N THR A 22 17.73 -35.59 -7.91
CA THR A 22 18.06 -36.87 -8.56
C THR A 22 19.43 -37.36 -8.12
N THR A 23 20.45 -36.49 -8.13
CA THR A 23 21.79 -36.78 -7.61
C THR A 23 21.74 -37.18 -6.14
N ASN A 24 20.95 -36.50 -5.30
CA ASN A 24 20.80 -36.86 -3.89
C ASN A 24 20.19 -38.27 -3.69
N ILE A 25 19.29 -38.68 -4.57
CA ILE A 25 18.71 -40.05 -4.55
C ILE A 25 19.74 -41.07 -5.02
N GLU A 26 20.40 -40.82 -6.15
CA GLU A 26 21.30 -41.79 -6.80
C GLU A 26 22.65 -41.95 -6.09
N ASP A 27 23.26 -40.86 -5.64
CA ASP A 27 24.62 -40.88 -5.07
C ASP A 27 24.62 -41.16 -3.56
N PHE A 28 23.53 -40.84 -2.86
CA PHE A 28 23.44 -40.93 -1.40
C PHE A 28 22.33 -41.88 -0.90
N ASP A 29 21.68 -42.63 -1.79
CA ASP A 29 20.59 -43.58 -1.48
C ASP A 29 19.46 -42.95 -0.62
N MET A 30 19.21 -41.65 -0.77
CA MET A 30 18.23 -40.93 0.03
C MET A 30 16.80 -41.26 -0.40
N SER A 31 15.87 -41.26 0.55
CA SER A 31 14.45 -41.20 0.20
C SER A 31 14.17 -39.90 -0.56
N ARG A 32 13.19 -39.91 -1.45
CA ARG A 32 12.82 -38.71 -2.23
C ARG A 32 12.51 -37.50 -1.34
N ASP A 33 11.80 -37.73 -0.24
CA ASP A 33 11.43 -36.66 0.71
C ASP A 33 12.67 -36.07 1.39
N ASP A 34 13.66 -36.92 1.71
CA ASP A 34 14.90 -36.47 2.33
C ASP A 34 15.83 -35.79 1.30
N ALA A 35 15.86 -36.27 0.05
CA ALA A 35 16.60 -35.67 -1.05
C ALA A 35 16.09 -34.24 -1.37
N ILE A 36 14.77 -34.03 -1.36
CA ILE A 36 14.13 -32.72 -1.50
C ILE A 36 14.52 -31.80 -0.35
N LYS A 37 14.43 -32.26 0.91
CA LYS A 37 14.85 -31.45 2.07
C LYS A 37 16.32 -31.06 1.98
N SER A 38 17.19 -32.00 1.61
CA SER A 38 18.61 -31.77 1.43
C SER A 38 18.90 -30.72 0.36
N ALA A 39 18.26 -30.83 -0.82
CA ALA A 39 18.42 -29.85 -1.90
C ALA A 39 17.92 -28.45 -1.47
N ILE A 40 16.80 -28.37 -0.76
CA ILE A 40 16.27 -27.10 -0.21
C ILE A 40 17.28 -26.47 0.76
N GLU A 41 17.85 -27.25 1.68
CA GLU A 41 18.85 -26.77 2.63
C GLU A 41 20.12 -26.30 1.90
N GLU A 42 20.61 -27.08 0.94
CA GLU A 42 21.79 -26.75 0.14
C GLU A 42 21.65 -25.41 -0.58
N PHE A 43 20.59 -25.24 -1.38
CA PHE A 43 20.40 -24.01 -2.17
C PHE A 43 20.08 -22.79 -1.29
N ASN A 44 19.44 -22.99 -0.14
CA ASN A 44 19.27 -21.94 0.86
C ASN A 44 20.62 -21.47 1.43
N VAL A 45 21.52 -22.39 1.78
CA VAL A 45 22.87 -22.07 2.30
C VAL A 45 23.71 -21.39 1.22
N GLN A 46 23.60 -21.82 -0.04
CA GLN A 46 24.26 -21.18 -1.17
C GLN A 46 23.65 -19.81 -1.54
N GLY A 47 22.50 -19.46 -0.96
CA GLY A 47 21.89 -18.14 -1.11
C GLY A 47 21.07 -17.97 -2.39
N TYR A 48 20.59 -19.06 -3.00
CA TYR A 48 19.69 -18.98 -4.16
C TYR A 48 18.27 -18.53 -3.77
N ASP A 49 17.57 -17.97 -4.75
CA ASP A 49 16.14 -17.72 -4.70
C ASP A 49 15.38 -18.90 -5.33
N MET A 50 14.57 -19.58 -4.52
CA MET A 50 13.78 -20.76 -4.90
C MET A 50 12.29 -20.45 -5.11
N SER A 51 11.90 -19.17 -5.14
CA SER A 51 10.50 -18.76 -5.30
C SER A 51 9.84 -19.30 -6.58
N GLY A 52 10.63 -19.59 -7.62
CA GLY A 52 10.19 -20.17 -8.90
C GLY A 52 10.27 -21.69 -9.01
N VAL A 53 10.61 -22.40 -7.93
CA VAL A 53 10.81 -23.85 -7.91
C VAL A 53 9.62 -24.54 -7.23
N VAL A 54 9.12 -25.60 -7.86
CA VAL A 54 8.12 -26.51 -7.29
C VAL A 54 8.86 -27.61 -6.54
N THR A 55 8.63 -27.68 -5.24
CA THR A 55 9.36 -28.59 -4.35
C THR A 55 8.65 -29.92 -4.13
N ASN A 56 7.33 -29.98 -4.31
CA ASN A 56 6.53 -31.16 -3.99
C ASN A 56 5.53 -31.50 -5.11
N LEU A 57 6.03 -32.09 -6.20
CA LEU A 57 5.19 -32.70 -7.24
C LEU A 57 4.97 -34.18 -6.92
N ALA A 58 3.74 -34.54 -6.55
CA ALA A 58 3.31 -35.94 -6.51
C ALA A 58 3.39 -36.51 -7.95
N GLY A 59 4.48 -37.23 -8.27
CA GLY A 59 4.65 -37.89 -9.56
C GLY A 59 5.48 -37.14 -10.62
N ASN A 60 6.17 -36.05 -10.27
CA ASN A 60 7.15 -35.36 -11.14
C ASN A 60 6.66 -34.73 -12.45
N ASP A 61 5.39 -34.86 -12.83
CA ASP A 61 4.88 -34.27 -14.06
C ASP A 61 4.03 -33.02 -13.81
N MET A 62 4.65 -31.85 -13.98
CA MET A 62 4.00 -30.56 -13.88
C MET A 62 2.88 -30.37 -14.92
N GLN A 63 2.95 -31.05 -16.08
CA GLN A 63 1.95 -30.95 -17.13
C GLN A 63 0.65 -31.67 -16.76
N SER A 64 0.74 -32.72 -15.93
CA SER A 64 -0.41 -33.47 -15.42
C SER A 64 -1.17 -32.75 -14.29
N HIS A 65 -0.59 -31.69 -13.73
CA HIS A 65 -1.18 -30.98 -12.60
C HIS A 65 -2.53 -30.33 -13.01
N PRO A 66 -3.59 -30.38 -12.18
CA PRO A 66 -4.92 -29.84 -12.53
C PRO A 66 -4.91 -28.38 -13.01
N ILE A 67 -4.04 -27.54 -12.41
CA ILE A 67 -3.84 -26.14 -12.83
C ILE A 67 -3.22 -26.06 -14.24
N ALA A 68 -2.20 -26.87 -14.53
CA ALA A 68 -1.55 -26.86 -15.85
C ALA A 68 -2.51 -27.35 -16.94
N VAL A 69 -3.25 -28.43 -16.66
CA VAL A 69 -4.29 -28.97 -17.54
C VAL A 69 -5.38 -27.93 -17.80
N ALA A 70 -5.89 -27.27 -16.75
CA ALA A 70 -6.89 -26.22 -16.91
C ALA A 70 -6.36 -25.00 -17.68
N SER A 71 -5.09 -24.64 -17.50
CA SER A 71 -4.43 -23.54 -18.24
C SER A 71 -4.32 -23.86 -19.74
N GLN A 72 -3.99 -25.11 -20.07
CA GLN A 72 -3.99 -25.60 -21.46
C GLN A 72 -5.40 -25.68 -22.02
N GLY A 73 -6.39 -26.13 -21.24
CA GLY A 73 -7.80 -26.13 -21.61
C GLY A 73 -8.30 -24.73 -21.97
N LEU A 74 -7.94 -23.72 -21.18
CA LEU A 74 -8.26 -22.32 -21.48
C LEU A 74 -7.59 -21.85 -22.78
N LYS A 75 -6.33 -22.23 -23.01
CA LYS A 75 -5.65 -21.94 -24.28
C LYS A 75 -6.39 -22.56 -25.46
N HIS A 76 -6.78 -23.83 -25.37
CA HIS A 76 -7.53 -24.52 -26.41
C HIS A 76 -8.90 -23.89 -26.67
N ALA A 77 -9.61 -23.45 -25.63
CA ALA A 77 -10.86 -22.71 -25.77
C ALA A 77 -10.64 -21.38 -26.53
N CYS A 78 -9.57 -20.64 -26.21
CA CYS A 78 -9.19 -19.43 -26.96
C CYS A 78 -8.85 -19.73 -28.43
N ASP A 79 -8.31 -20.91 -28.74
CA ASP A 79 -8.04 -21.34 -30.12
C ASP A 79 -9.30 -21.84 -30.87
N GLY A 80 -10.49 -21.74 -30.25
CA GLY A 80 -11.77 -22.16 -30.82
C GLY A 80 -12.16 -23.61 -30.54
N ASN A 81 -11.40 -24.32 -29.70
CA ASN A 81 -11.62 -25.73 -29.37
C ASN A 81 -12.22 -25.90 -27.96
N GLY A 82 -13.44 -25.38 -27.76
CA GLY A 82 -14.21 -25.58 -26.52
C GLY A 82 -15.00 -24.35 -26.09
N SER A 83 -15.65 -24.45 -24.93
CA SER A 83 -16.35 -23.34 -24.29
C SER A 83 -15.40 -22.54 -23.41
N LEU A 84 -15.35 -21.22 -23.63
CA LEU A 84 -14.52 -20.34 -22.81
C LEU A 84 -15.02 -20.26 -21.36
N ALA A 85 -16.35 -20.28 -21.16
CA ALA A 85 -16.96 -20.29 -19.83
C ALA A 85 -16.57 -21.53 -19.03
N GLU A 86 -16.66 -22.73 -19.62
CA GLU A 86 -16.28 -23.98 -18.97
C GLU A 86 -14.77 -24.01 -18.64
N ALA A 87 -13.94 -23.49 -19.55
CA ALA A 87 -12.49 -23.44 -19.32
C ALA A 87 -12.10 -22.45 -18.20
N LEU A 88 -12.76 -21.30 -18.11
CA LEU A 88 -12.58 -20.34 -17.02
C LEU A 88 -13.05 -20.92 -15.68
N GLU A 89 -14.15 -21.67 -15.66
CA GLU A 89 -14.64 -22.35 -14.46
C GLU A 89 -13.69 -23.47 -14.01
N ALA A 90 -13.16 -24.25 -14.95
CA ALA A 90 -12.16 -25.28 -14.66
C ALA A 90 -10.89 -24.68 -14.06
N LEU A 91 -10.34 -23.61 -14.66
CA LEU A 91 -9.17 -22.92 -14.11
C LEU A 91 -9.46 -22.33 -12.73
N GLY A 92 -10.61 -21.68 -12.55
CA GLY A 92 -11.00 -21.11 -11.27
C GLY A 92 -11.17 -22.15 -10.16
N SER A 93 -11.72 -23.33 -10.50
CA SER A 93 -11.88 -24.44 -9.56
C SER A 93 -10.52 -25.03 -9.19
N SER A 94 -9.67 -25.31 -10.17
CA SER A 94 -8.30 -25.78 -9.94
C SER A 94 -7.51 -24.82 -9.06
N LEU A 95 -7.57 -23.50 -9.31
CA LEU A 95 -6.84 -22.53 -8.47
C LEU A 95 -7.36 -22.50 -7.02
N LYS A 96 -8.66 -22.64 -6.80
CA LYS A 96 -9.27 -22.65 -5.46
C LYS A 96 -8.85 -23.85 -4.62
N GLU A 97 -8.61 -25.00 -5.24
CA GLU A 97 -8.16 -26.21 -4.53
C GLU A 97 -6.76 -26.05 -3.92
N PHE A 98 -5.93 -25.16 -4.48
CA PHE A 98 -4.56 -24.92 -4.03
C PHE A 98 -4.37 -23.53 -3.40
N THR A 99 -5.38 -23.03 -2.69
CA THR A 99 -5.21 -21.84 -1.84
C THR A 99 -4.42 -22.19 -0.58
N ALA A 100 -3.46 -21.34 -0.21
CA ALA A 100 -2.68 -21.50 1.01
C ALA A 100 -3.57 -21.37 2.25
N ASP A 101 -3.25 -22.14 3.30
CA ASP A 101 -3.88 -21.94 4.61
C ASP A 101 -3.55 -20.52 5.11
N PRO A 102 -4.55 -19.68 5.43
CA PRO A 102 -4.31 -18.33 5.95
C PRO A 102 -3.52 -18.31 7.29
N ALA A 103 -3.36 -19.45 7.97
CA ALA A 103 -2.56 -19.60 9.19
C ALA A 103 -1.08 -19.98 8.95
N ALA A 104 -0.67 -20.31 7.72
CA ALA A 104 0.72 -20.68 7.42
C ALA A 104 1.63 -19.43 7.40
N PRO A 105 2.86 -19.50 7.93
CA PRO A 105 3.79 -18.38 7.87
C PRO A 105 4.10 -18.02 6.40
N PRO A 106 4.24 -16.72 6.06
CA PRO A 106 4.59 -16.33 4.70
C PRO A 106 5.89 -17.00 4.27
N ALA A 107 5.85 -17.72 3.14
CA ALA A 107 7.03 -18.31 2.55
C ALA A 107 8.08 -17.20 2.29
N ALA A 108 9.34 -17.49 2.62
CA ALA A 108 10.45 -16.57 2.42
C ALA A 108 10.55 -16.20 0.93
N GLY A 109 10.04 -15.02 0.56
CA GLY A 109 9.91 -14.61 -0.84
C GLY A 109 8.68 -13.75 -1.11
N THR A 110 7.65 -13.77 -0.25
CA THR A 110 6.61 -12.73 -0.27
C THR A 110 7.21 -11.46 0.33
N GLY A 111 7.78 -10.59 -0.51
CA GLY A 111 8.41 -9.34 -0.11
C GLY A 111 7.50 -8.50 0.79
N ALA A 112 7.66 -8.67 2.11
CA ALA A 112 7.11 -7.78 3.11
C ALA A 112 7.99 -6.54 3.17
N GLY A 113 7.87 -5.68 2.14
CA GLY A 113 8.36 -4.32 2.21
C GLY A 113 7.72 -3.63 3.42
N LYS A 114 8.52 -2.90 4.19
CA LYS A 114 8.03 -2.15 5.36
C LYS A 114 6.88 -1.24 4.90
N ALA A 115 5.67 -1.59 5.32
CA ALA A 115 4.47 -0.83 5.05
C ALA A 115 4.61 0.59 5.63
N GLY A 116 4.83 1.58 4.76
CA GLY A 116 4.44 2.95 5.06
C GLY A 116 2.93 2.99 5.27
N GLY A 117 2.49 3.45 6.43
CA GLY A 117 1.09 3.42 6.87
C GLY A 117 0.11 3.98 5.83
N GLY A 118 -0.50 3.08 5.07
CA GLY A 118 -1.67 3.33 4.24
C GLY A 118 -2.66 2.24 4.54
N GLY A 119 -3.80 2.60 5.14
CA GLY A 119 -4.94 1.70 5.29
C GLY A 119 -5.45 1.30 3.91
N GLY A 120 -4.85 0.25 3.34
CA GLY A 120 -5.48 -0.56 2.32
C GLY A 120 -6.50 -1.45 3.00
N ALA A 121 -7.66 -1.62 2.37
CA ALA A 121 -8.58 -2.70 2.69
C ALA A 121 -7.81 -4.04 2.75
N PRO A 122 -8.29 -5.03 3.55
CA PRO A 122 -7.63 -6.33 3.64
C PRO A 122 -7.36 -6.85 2.23
N ALA A 123 -6.10 -7.25 2.00
CA ALA A 123 -5.72 -7.93 0.78
C ALA A 123 -6.64 -9.14 0.56
N ALA A 124 -6.84 -9.46 -0.71
CA ALA A 124 -7.60 -10.58 -1.24
C ALA A 124 -7.48 -11.86 -0.40
N GLY A 125 -8.50 -12.73 -0.50
CA GLY A 125 -8.57 -14.03 0.17
C GLY A 125 -7.30 -14.88 0.05
N PRO A 126 -7.23 -16.04 0.73
CA PRO A 126 -6.01 -16.83 0.85
C PRO A 126 -5.31 -16.97 -0.51
N GLY A 127 -4.09 -16.43 -0.61
CA GLY A 127 -3.29 -16.50 -1.83
C GLY A 127 -3.00 -17.94 -2.21
N LEU A 128 -2.67 -18.21 -3.47
CA LEU A 128 -2.30 -19.56 -3.91
C LEU A 128 -1.04 -20.04 -3.17
N THR A 129 -0.87 -21.37 -3.07
CA THR A 129 0.43 -21.92 -2.70
C THR A 129 1.50 -21.49 -3.71
N GLN A 130 2.76 -21.44 -3.29
CA GLN A 130 3.88 -21.10 -4.18
C GLN A 130 3.90 -22.03 -5.41
N GLU A 131 3.68 -23.33 -5.20
CA GLU A 131 3.62 -24.32 -6.27
C GLU A 131 2.51 -24.02 -7.28
N ALA A 132 1.31 -23.68 -6.81
CA ALA A 132 0.21 -23.32 -7.68
C ALA A 132 0.50 -22.07 -8.52
N TYR A 133 1.18 -21.06 -7.97
CA TYR A 133 1.64 -19.91 -8.76
C TYR A 133 2.63 -20.30 -9.85
N VAL A 134 3.65 -21.09 -9.50
CA VAL A 134 4.69 -21.52 -10.44
C VAL A 134 4.07 -22.35 -11.56
N ILE A 135 3.18 -23.29 -11.23
CA ILE A 135 2.51 -24.17 -12.19
C ILE A 135 1.59 -23.36 -13.11
N ALA A 136 0.78 -22.45 -12.57
CA ALA A 136 -0.07 -21.58 -13.39
C ALA A 136 0.75 -20.71 -14.35
N HIS A 137 1.85 -20.14 -13.86
CA HIS A 137 2.73 -19.30 -14.67
C HIS A 137 3.41 -20.09 -15.80
N LYS A 138 4.04 -21.23 -15.48
CA LYS A 138 4.68 -22.10 -16.48
C LYS A 138 3.67 -22.73 -17.45
N GLY A 139 2.44 -22.99 -16.99
CA GLY A 139 1.33 -23.45 -17.81
C GLY A 139 0.73 -22.39 -18.75
N GLY A 140 1.20 -21.14 -18.70
CA GLY A 140 0.74 -20.06 -19.56
C GLY A 140 -0.64 -19.49 -19.18
N ALA A 141 -1.09 -19.69 -17.94
CA ALA A 141 -2.42 -19.26 -17.49
C ALA A 141 -2.68 -17.77 -17.70
N MET A 142 -1.67 -16.92 -17.44
CA MET A 142 -1.78 -15.47 -17.62
C MET A 142 -2.02 -15.11 -19.09
N GLN A 143 -1.24 -15.67 -20.02
CA GLN A 143 -1.39 -15.42 -21.45
C GLN A 143 -2.76 -15.90 -21.95
N SER A 144 -3.21 -17.07 -21.51
CA SER A 144 -4.53 -17.61 -21.85
C SER A 144 -5.66 -16.72 -21.33
N LEU A 145 -5.56 -16.20 -20.10
CA LEU A 145 -6.53 -15.28 -19.52
C LEU A 145 -6.57 -13.92 -20.25
N LEU A 146 -5.41 -13.39 -20.62
CA LEU A 146 -5.34 -12.15 -21.40
C LEU A 146 -5.98 -12.32 -22.79
N ALA A 147 -5.74 -13.46 -23.45
CA ALA A 147 -6.39 -13.80 -24.72
C ALA A 147 -7.91 -13.95 -24.57
N ALA A 148 -8.36 -14.66 -23.52
CA ALA A 148 -9.77 -14.81 -23.19
C ALA A 148 -10.45 -13.45 -22.99
N CYS A 149 -9.83 -12.55 -22.21
CA CYS A 149 -10.37 -11.21 -21.99
C CYS A 149 -10.55 -10.42 -23.30
N LYS A 150 -9.57 -10.49 -24.22
CA LYS A 150 -9.66 -9.82 -25.54
C LYS A 150 -10.82 -10.38 -26.38
N GLN A 151 -11.02 -11.69 -26.38
CA GLN A 151 -12.11 -12.33 -27.12
C GLN A 151 -13.48 -11.98 -26.54
N LEU A 152 -13.63 -12.07 -25.22
CA LEU A 152 -14.86 -11.73 -24.50
C LEU A 152 -15.23 -10.25 -24.68
N GLN A 153 -14.23 -9.37 -24.64
CA GLN A 153 -14.44 -7.94 -24.91
C GLN A 153 -14.96 -7.71 -26.35
N ALA A 154 -14.41 -8.43 -27.34
CA ALA A 154 -14.83 -8.29 -28.74
C ALA A 154 -16.23 -8.86 -29.01
N ALA A 155 -16.67 -9.87 -28.25
CA ALA A 155 -17.98 -10.50 -28.37
C ALA A 155 -19.14 -9.63 -27.79
N GLY A 156 -18.82 -8.67 -26.91
CA GLY A 156 -19.75 -7.64 -26.44
C GLY A 156 -20.38 -7.93 -25.07
N GLN A 157 -21.53 -7.31 -24.78
CA GLN A 157 -22.13 -7.28 -23.43
C GLN A 157 -22.66 -8.62 -22.91
N ALA A 158 -22.92 -9.60 -23.78
CA ALA A 158 -23.47 -10.89 -23.37
C ALA A 158 -22.49 -11.69 -22.48
N ASP A 159 -21.18 -11.53 -22.70
CA ASP A 159 -20.13 -12.30 -22.03
C ASP A 159 -19.45 -11.52 -20.89
N GLN A 160 -20.16 -10.53 -20.34
CA GLN A 160 -19.66 -9.71 -19.24
C GLN A 160 -19.37 -10.52 -17.96
N PRO A 161 -20.16 -11.54 -17.56
CA PRO A 161 -19.84 -12.40 -16.42
C PRO A 161 -18.52 -13.16 -16.57
N GLU A 162 -18.27 -13.74 -17.75
CA GLU A 162 -17.07 -14.48 -18.09
C GLU A 162 -15.85 -13.55 -18.13
N LEU A 163 -16.02 -12.33 -18.66
CA LEU A 163 -14.96 -11.32 -18.64
C LEU A 163 -14.57 -10.92 -17.21
N LEU A 164 -15.56 -10.73 -16.33
CA LEU A 164 -15.32 -10.44 -14.93
C LEU A 164 -14.63 -11.61 -14.22
N GLN A 165 -15.02 -12.85 -14.52
CA GLN A 165 -14.35 -14.04 -14.00
C GLN A 165 -12.90 -14.11 -14.47
N ALA A 166 -12.62 -13.89 -15.76
CA ALA A 166 -11.28 -13.89 -16.31
C ALA A 166 -10.39 -12.82 -15.66
N LEU A 167 -10.90 -11.59 -15.47
CA LEU A 167 -10.21 -10.52 -14.76
C LEU A 167 -9.95 -10.87 -13.29
N GLY A 168 -10.91 -11.53 -12.63
CA GLY A 168 -10.74 -12.01 -11.25
C GLY A 168 -9.63 -13.06 -11.13
N LEU A 169 -9.57 -14.02 -12.05
CA LEU A 169 -8.50 -15.02 -12.10
C LEU A 169 -7.15 -14.38 -12.40
N LEU A 170 -7.11 -13.41 -13.31
CA LEU A 170 -5.90 -12.65 -13.61
C LEU A 170 -5.40 -11.89 -12.37
N GLN A 171 -6.30 -11.28 -11.61
CA GLN A 171 -5.96 -10.63 -10.34
C GLN A 171 -5.36 -11.62 -9.32
N VAL A 172 -5.92 -12.83 -9.22
CA VAL A 172 -5.38 -13.90 -8.35
C VAL A 172 -3.95 -14.25 -8.77
N LEU A 173 -3.69 -14.47 -10.07
CA LEU A 173 -2.35 -14.81 -10.56
C LEU A 173 -1.30 -13.71 -10.30
N LEU A 174 -1.71 -12.44 -10.25
CA LEU A 174 -0.85 -11.30 -9.92
C LEU A 174 -0.45 -11.24 -8.43
N GLY A 175 -0.86 -12.21 -7.60
CA GLY A 175 -0.38 -12.36 -6.22
C GLY A 175 1.11 -12.73 -6.12
N TRP A 176 1.73 -13.21 -7.20
CA TRP A 176 3.14 -13.60 -7.26
C TRP A 176 4.01 -12.51 -7.93
N LEU A 177 5.30 -12.41 -7.58
CA LEU A 177 6.16 -11.35 -8.12
C LEU A 177 6.48 -11.56 -9.61
N GLU A 178 6.75 -12.79 -10.00
CA GLU A 178 7.14 -13.19 -11.34
C GLU A 178 6.01 -12.98 -12.35
N THR A 179 4.76 -13.20 -11.96
CA THR A 179 3.60 -12.90 -12.81
C THR A 179 3.41 -11.39 -12.96
N ARG A 180 3.66 -10.60 -11.91
CA ARG A 180 3.63 -9.12 -11.99
C ARG A 180 4.76 -8.57 -12.86
N ASP A 181 5.96 -9.14 -12.79
CA ASP A 181 7.10 -8.77 -13.64
C ASP A 181 6.84 -9.14 -15.11
N ALA A 182 6.19 -10.28 -15.38
CA ALA A 182 5.86 -10.71 -16.74
C ALA A 182 4.61 -10.02 -17.33
N PHE A 183 3.78 -9.37 -16.49
CA PHE A 183 2.51 -8.77 -16.90
C PHE A 183 2.65 -7.72 -18.02
N PRO A 184 3.65 -6.82 -17.99
CA PRO A 184 3.83 -5.86 -19.06
C PRO A 184 4.21 -6.48 -20.41
N ASP A 185 5.13 -7.46 -20.40
CA ASP A 185 5.56 -8.12 -21.63
C ASP A 185 4.46 -9.01 -22.23
N ALA A 186 3.54 -9.48 -21.39
CA ALA A 186 2.33 -10.18 -21.81
C ALA A 186 1.24 -9.25 -22.36
N GLN A 187 1.50 -7.95 -22.52
CA GLN A 187 0.54 -6.92 -22.95
C GLN A 187 -0.65 -6.72 -22.00
N GLY A 188 -0.45 -6.97 -20.70
CA GLY A 188 -1.50 -6.83 -19.70
C GLY A 188 -1.91 -5.37 -19.45
N VAL A 189 -0.96 -4.43 -19.57
CA VAL A 189 -1.22 -2.99 -19.37
C VAL A 189 -2.12 -2.45 -20.49
N GLU A 190 -1.86 -2.88 -21.72
CA GLU A 190 -2.62 -2.51 -22.91
C GLU A 190 -4.06 -3.02 -22.81
N LEU A 191 -4.27 -4.29 -22.45
CA LEU A 191 -5.61 -4.84 -22.21
C LEU A 191 -6.38 -4.03 -21.17
N VAL A 192 -5.76 -3.72 -20.02
CA VAL A 192 -6.38 -2.90 -18.98
C VAL A 192 -6.82 -1.55 -19.55
N HIS A 193 -5.97 -0.89 -20.33
CA HIS A 193 -6.29 0.41 -20.91
C HIS A 193 -7.46 0.32 -21.91
N GLU A 194 -7.45 -0.69 -22.79
CA GLU A 194 -8.51 -0.96 -23.74
C GLU A 194 -9.86 -1.17 -23.05
N LEU A 195 -9.89 -1.98 -21.99
CA LEU A 195 -11.10 -2.23 -21.19
C LEU A 195 -11.63 -0.97 -20.50
N LEU A 196 -10.75 -0.09 -20.03
CA LEU A 196 -11.16 1.17 -19.41
C LEU A 196 -11.80 2.14 -20.43
N LYS A 197 -11.24 2.21 -21.65
CA LYS A 197 -11.71 3.13 -22.69
C LYS A 197 -12.90 2.64 -23.49
N ALA A 198 -13.13 1.33 -23.58
CA ALA A 198 -14.19 0.79 -24.41
C ALA A 198 -15.57 1.33 -23.98
N GLU A 199 -16.33 1.89 -24.94
CA GLU A 199 -17.64 2.50 -24.69
C GLU A 199 -18.65 1.48 -24.13
N GLY A 200 -18.55 0.23 -24.58
CA GLY A 200 -19.38 -0.89 -24.10
C GLY A 200 -19.00 -1.44 -22.73
N SER A 201 -17.87 -1.05 -22.14
CA SER A 201 -17.46 -1.53 -20.82
C SER A 201 -18.35 -0.98 -19.73
N GLY A 202 -19.09 -1.86 -19.06
CA GLY A 202 -19.82 -1.52 -17.85
C GLY A 202 -18.90 -1.12 -16.70
N HIS A 203 -19.47 -0.45 -15.69
CA HIS A 203 -18.73 -0.01 -14.51
C HIS A 203 -18.01 -1.16 -13.77
N SER A 204 -18.60 -2.35 -13.71
CA SER A 204 -17.99 -3.52 -13.07
C SER A 204 -16.72 -3.96 -13.79
N VAL A 205 -16.73 -3.98 -15.13
CA VAL A 205 -15.55 -4.33 -15.95
C VAL A 205 -14.45 -3.30 -15.75
N ARG A 206 -14.77 -2.00 -15.79
CA ARG A 206 -13.79 -0.94 -15.53
C ARG A 206 -13.19 -1.03 -14.12
N SER A 207 -14.01 -1.37 -13.12
CA SER A 207 -13.56 -1.56 -11.74
C SER A 207 -12.65 -2.78 -11.60
N ALA A 208 -13.00 -3.90 -12.23
CA ALA A 208 -12.19 -5.11 -12.25
C ALA A 208 -10.85 -4.91 -12.99
N ALA A 209 -10.86 -4.22 -14.14
CA ALA A 209 -9.65 -3.86 -14.87
C ALA A 209 -8.72 -2.96 -14.04
N ALA A 210 -9.28 -1.98 -13.31
CA ALA A 210 -8.51 -1.14 -12.39
C ALA A 210 -7.93 -1.96 -11.22
N ALA A 211 -8.67 -2.95 -10.71
CA ALA A 211 -8.20 -3.83 -9.65
C ALA A 211 -7.06 -4.77 -10.11
N VAL A 212 -7.10 -5.24 -11.37
CA VAL A 212 -5.98 -5.94 -12.02
C VAL A 212 -4.77 -5.02 -12.13
N ALA A 213 -4.96 -3.77 -12.55
CA ALA A 213 -3.88 -2.79 -12.65
C ALA A 213 -3.22 -2.49 -11.29
N GLU A 214 -4.02 -2.36 -10.22
CA GLU A 214 -3.52 -2.16 -8.86
C GLU A 214 -2.67 -3.36 -8.41
N ALA A 215 -3.15 -4.58 -8.66
CA ALA A 215 -2.44 -5.81 -8.32
C ALA A 215 -1.11 -5.93 -9.10
N ALA A 216 -1.13 -5.63 -10.40
CA ALA A 216 0.05 -5.69 -11.27
C ALA A 216 1.12 -4.66 -10.88
N ALA A 217 0.72 -3.48 -10.40
CA ALA A 217 1.64 -2.39 -10.05
C ALA A 217 2.41 -2.63 -8.74
N LYS A 218 1.89 -3.46 -7.84
CA LYS A 218 2.44 -3.64 -6.48
C LYS A 218 3.88 -4.12 -6.56
N GLY A 219 4.83 -3.39 -5.98
CA GLY A 219 6.24 -3.79 -5.92
C GLY A 219 6.94 -4.02 -7.27
N VAL A 220 6.39 -3.54 -8.39
CA VAL A 220 7.00 -3.65 -9.73
C VAL A 220 7.06 -2.29 -10.39
N GLU A 221 8.24 -1.67 -10.37
CA GLU A 221 8.42 -0.29 -10.86
C GLU A 221 8.20 -0.17 -12.39
N GLU A 222 8.57 -1.18 -13.17
CA GLU A 222 8.34 -1.20 -14.61
C GLU A 222 6.84 -1.13 -14.95
N THR A 223 6.02 -1.97 -14.29
CA THR A 223 4.56 -1.96 -14.47
C THR A 223 3.97 -0.61 -14.09
N LYS A 224 4.43 0.01 -12.99
CA LYS A 224 3.99 1.37 -12.62
C LYS A 224 4.31 2.40 -13.69
N CYS A 225 5.52 2.35 -14.26
CA CYS A 225 5.91 3.25 -15.35
C CYS A 225 4.99 3.07 -16.55
N LYS A 226 4.78 1.83 -17.00
CA LYS A 226 3.91 1.51 -18.13
C LYS A 226 2.44 1.90 -17.89
N LEU A 227 1.93 1.79 -16.66
CA LEU A 227 0.57 2.25 -16.31
C LEU A 227 0.42 3.78 -16.39
N VAL A 228 1.46 4.55 -16.09
CA VAL A 228 1.46 6.02 -16.18
C VAL A 228 1.70 6.45 -17.63
N GLU A 229 2.79 5.98 -18.24
CA GLU A 229 3.22 6.31 -19.61
C GLU A 229 2.19 5.82 -20.66
N GLY A 230 1.57 4.67 -20.42
CA GLY A 230 0.51 4.10 -21.26
C GLY A 230 -0.86 4.74 -21.07
N GLY A 231 -1.04 5.68 -20.13
CA GLY A 231 -2.28 6.44 -19.96
C GLY A 231 -3.39 5.78 -19.12
N VAL A 232 -3.13 4.63 -18.49
CA VAL A 232 -4.11 3.95 -17.62
C VAL A 232 -4.49 4.83 -16.43
N ALA A 233 -3.49 5.39 -15.73
CA ALA A 233 -3.76 6.27 -14.58
C ALA A 233 -4.50 7.57 -14.99
N ALA A 234 -4.22 8.10 -16.18
CA ALA A 234 -4.90 9.27 -16.72
C ALA A 234 -6.37 8.97 -17.04
N THR A 235 -6.65 7.87 -17.75
CA THR A 235 -8.01 7.43 -18.08
C THR A 235 -8.84 7.18 -16.81
N LEU A 236 -8.25 6.60 -15.77
CA LEU A 236 -8.93 6.43 -14.48
C LEU A 236 -9.33 7.77 -13.87
N LEU A 237 -8.45 8.77 -13.87
CA LEU A 237 -8.78 10.11 -13.37
C LEU A 237 -9.89 10.79 -14.20
N GLU A 238 -9.93 10.57 -15.51
CA GLU A 238 -11.03 11.04 -16.36
C GLU A 238 -12.36 10.38 -16.00
N LEU A 239 -12.37 9.05 -15.83
CA LEU A 239 -13.55 8.30 -15.37
C LEU A 239 -14.01 8.77 -13.98
N LEU A 240 -13.10 9.12 -13.08
CA LEU A 240 -13.47 9.66 -11.77
C LEU A 240 -14.14 11.03 -11.84
N GLN A 241 -13.96 11.81 -12.90
CA GLN A 241 -14.64 13.10 -13.05
C GLN A 241 -16.14 12.93 -13.36
N GLN A 242 -16.55 11.77 -13.88
CA GLN A 242 -17.94 11.47 -14.17
C GLN A 242 -18.77 11.43 -12.87
N PRO A 243 -19.88 12.21 -12.76
CA PRO A 243 -20.72 12.26 -11.55
C PRO A 243 -21.23 10.89 -11.09
N GLU A 244 -21.51 10.01 -12.04
CA GLU A 244 -22.06 8.65 -11.89
C GLU A 244 -21.00 7.57 -11.60
N ALA A 245 -19.72 7.94 -11.50
CA ALA A 245 -18.64 6.99 -11.21
C ALA A 245 -18.92 6.21 -9.91
N PRO A 246 -19.06 4.87 -9.97
CA PRO A 246 -19.47 4.09 -8.81
C PRO A 246 -18.36 3.96 -7.77
N LEU A 247 -18.77 3.67 -6.53
CA LEU A 247 -17.87 3.57 -5.38
C LEU A 247 -16.75 2.52 -5.57
N GLU A 248 -17.06 1.42 -6.24
CA GLU A 248 -16.10 0.35 -6.57
C GLU A 248 -14.99 0.88 -7.50
N LEU A 249 -15.38 1.59 -8.57
CA LEU A 249 -14.44 2.22 -9.50
C LEU A 249 -13.61 3.29 -8.81
N ILE A 250 -14.23 4.12 -7.96
CA ILE A 250 -13.52 5.11 -7.14
C ILE A 250 -12.44 4.44 -6.29
N GLY A 251 -12.81 3.35 -5.61
CA GLY A 251 -11.90 2.59 -4.77
C GLY A 251 -10.72 2.02 -5.56
N ALA A 252 -11.00 1.33 -6.67
CA ALA A 252 -9.98 0.71 -7.51
C ALA A 252 -9.05 1.75 -8.18
N ALA A 253 -9.60 2.83 -8.72
CA ALA A 253 -8.81 3.92 -9.30
C ALA A 253 -7.90 4.59 -8.27
N CYS A 254 -8.41 4.84 -7.05
CA CYS A 254 -7.58 5.34 -5.94
C CYS A 254 -6.44 4.39 -5.59
N GLY A 255 -6.69 3.07 -5.68
CA GLY A 255 -5.69 2.01 -5.54
C GLY A 255 -4.57 2.13 -6.56
N VAL A 256 -4.91 2.17 -7.85
CA VAL A 256 -3.93 2.35 -8.94
C VAL A 256 -3.09 3.61 -8.76
N VAL A 257 -3.74 4.77 -8.54
CA VAL A 257 -3.05 6.05 -8.37
C VAL A 257 -2.06 5.98 -7.19
N ARG A 258 -2.46 5.36 -6.06
CA ARG A 258 -1.54 5.14 -4.94
C ARG A 258 -0.39 4.21 -5.32
N SER A 259 -0.65 3.08 -5.97
CA SER A 259 0.40 2.11 -6.33
C SER A 259 1.46 2.74 -7.22
N VAL A 260 1.06 3.50 -8.25
CA VAL A 260 2.03 4.15 -9.16
C VAL A 260 2.76 5.34 -8.52
N THR A 261 2.23 5.91 -7.43
CA THR A 261 2.87 7.01 -6.68
C THR A 261 3.55 6.53 -5.41
N THR A 262 3.73 5.21 -5.23
CA THR A 262 4.39 4.61 -4.06
C THR A 262 5.73 3.99 -4.46
N ALA A 263 6.77 4.25 -3.65
CA ALA A 263 8.07 3.60 -3.78
C ALA A 263 8.12 2.34 -2.90
N ASP A 264 7.70 1.20 -3.46
CA ASP A 264 7.66 -0.12 -2.81
C ASP A 264 8.41 -1.22 -3.60
N ASP A 265 9.14 -0.85 -4.64
CA ASP A 265 10.06 -1.74 -5.36
C ASP A 265 11.50 -1.33 -5.03
N GLU A 266 12.22 -2.24 -4.37
CA GLU A 266 13.57 -2.03 -3.86
C GLU A 266 14.65 -2.49 -4.86
N ARG A 267 14.26 -3.11 -5.99
CA ARG A 267 15.18 -3.68 -6.98
C ARG A 267 15.80 -2.61 -7.89
N PRO A 268 15.05 -1.61 -8.41
CA PRO A 268 15.64 -0.53 -9.19
C PRO A 268 16.45 0.44 -8.31
N PRO A 269 17.45 1.14 -8.86
CA PRO A 269 18.27 2.09 -8.10
C PRO A 269 17.50 3.32 -7.63
N SER A 270 16.37 3.64 -8.25
CA SER A 270 15.52 4.78 -7.89
C SER A 270 14.08 4.56 -8.33
N SER A 271 13.12 5.00 -7.52
CA SER A 271 11.69 5.01 -7.89
C SER A 271 11.29 6.31 -8.61
N LYS A 272 10.36 6.19 -9.57
CA LYS A 272 9.66 7.30 -10.24
C LYS A 272 8.41 7.76 -9.50
N ALA A 273 8.08 7.23 -8.30
CA ALA A 273 6.88 7.58 -7.54
C ALA A 273 6.62 9.09 -7.40
N PHE A 274 7.65 9.88 -7.03
CA PHE A 274 7.55 11.34 -6.94
C PHE A 274 7.29 12.00 -8.30
N MET A 275 7.94 11.49 -9.37
CA MET A 275 7.72 11.97 -10.73
C MET A 275 6.29 11.66 -11.21
N HIS A 276 5.79 10.46 -10.95
CA HIS A 276 4.41 10.07 -11.25
C HIS A 276 3.41 10.97 -10.53
N ALA A 277 3.60 11.25 -9.24
CA ALA A 277 2.71 12.16 -8.50
C ALA A 277 2.65 13.55 -9.14
N ARG A 278 3.80 14.08 -9.62
CA ARG A 278 3.85 15.35 -10.35
C ARG A 278 3.16 15.29 -11.71
N ILE A 279 3.37 14.22 -12.48
CA ILE A 279 2.72 14.04 -13.79
C ILE A 279 1.20 13.98 -13.62
N LEU A 280 0.71 13.16 -12.69
CA LEU A 280 -0.72 13.01 -12.44
C LEU A 280 -1.36 14.31 -11.94
N ALA A 281 -0.70 15.03 -11.03
CA ALA A 281 -1.21 16.31 -10.56
C ALA A 281 -1.22 17.38 -11.66
N LYS A 282 -0.11 17.58 -12.38
CA LYS A 282 0.03 18.68 -13.35
C LYS A 282 -0.65 18.42 -14.69
N SER A 283 -0.54 17.21 -15.23
CA SER A 283 -1.04 16.88 -16.57
C SER A 283 -2.48 16.38 -16.54
N HIS A 284 -2.94 15.83 -15.42
CA HIS A 284 -4.25 15.18 -15.31
C HIS A 284 -5.10 15.72 -14.14
N SER A 285 -4.70 16.85 -13.55
CA SER A 285 -5.44 17.54 -12.47
C SER A 285 -5.81 16.62 -11.30
N ALA A 286 -5.00 15.59 -11.02
CA ALA A 286 -5.37 14.50 -10.10
C ALA A 286 -5.85 15.01 -8.74
N ILE A 287 -5.19 16.04 -8.20
CA ILE A 287 -5.53 16.60 -6.89
C ILE A 287 -6.92 17.27 -6.85
N ARG A 288 -7.33 17.92 -7.96
CA ARG A 288 -8.67 18.51 -8.12
C ARG A 288 -9.74 17.46 -8.33
N VAL A 289 -9.44 16.43 -9.13
CA VAL A 289 -10.34 15.28 -9.32
C VAL A 289 -10.63 14.61 -7.98
N LEU A 290 -9.59 14.35 -7.18
CA LEU A 290 -9.74 13.74 -5.86
C LEU A 290 -10.54 14.62 -4.89
N LEU A 291 -10.39 15.95 -4.96
CA LEU A 291 -11.21 16.87 -4.17
C LEU A 291 -12.69 16.82 -4.58
N ALA A 292 -12.98 16.79 -5.88
CA ALA A 292 -14.35 16.65 -6.38
C ALA A 292 -14.97 15.31 -5.93
N VAL A 293 -14.20 14.22 -5.98
CA VAL A 293 -14.62 12.91 -5.46
C VAL A 293 -14.87 12.95 -3.95
N LEU A 294 -13.98 13.57 -3.17
CA LEU A 294 -14.13 13.70 -1.72
C LEU A 294 -15.42 14.44 -1.34
N ARG A 295 -15.80 15.47 -2.10
CA ARG A 295 -16.99 16.29 -1.86
C ARG A 295 -18.30 15.57 -2.19
N ARG A 296 -18.30 14.71 -3.21
CA ARG A 296 -19.52 14.02 -3.65
C ARG A 296 -19.79 12.72 -2.88
N VAL A 297 -18.77 12.06 -2.33
CA VAL A 297 -18.92 10.78 -1.61
C VAL A 297 -19.27 11.06 -0.15
N PRO A 298 -20.48 10.71 0.32
CA PRO A 298 -20.87 10.95 1.71
C PRO A 298 -20.04 10.08 2.67
N ALA A 299 -19.24 10.72 3.52
CA ALA A 299 -18.32 10.03 4.43
C ALA A 299 -19.02 9.16 5.48
N ALA A 300 -20.21 9.58 5.95
CA ALA A 300 -20.97 8.85 6.95
C ALA A 300 -21.51 7.50 6.43
N THR A 301 -21.87 7.41 5.15
CA THR A 301 -22.43 6.18 4.56
C THR A 301 -21.37 5.35 3.84
N HIS A 302 -20.28 5.96 3.36
CA HIS A 302 -19.22 5.29 2.61
C HIS A 302 -17.80 5.55 3.15
N PRO A 303 -17.55 5.24 4.44
CA PRO A 303 -16.27 5.54 5.09
C PRO A 303 -15.08 4.86 4.41
N ALA A 304 -15.24 3.62 3.93
CA ALA A 304 -14.17 2.88 3.27
C ALA A 304 -13.73 3.53 1.94
N THR A 305 -14.64 4.17 1.20
CA THR A 305 -14.29 4.88 -0.04
C THR A 305 -13.61 6.20 0.29
N VAL A 306 -14.11 6.94 1.29
CA VAL A 306 -13.49 8.19 1.74
C VAL A 306 -12.07 7.98 2.27
N VAL A 307 -11.82 6.91 3.03
CA VAL A 307 -10.47 6.52 3.46
C VAL A 307 -9.54 6.32 2.28
N ARG A 308 -9.99 5.63 1.22
CA ARG A 308 -9.18 5.44 0.00
C ARG A 308 -8.88 6.77 -0.68
N VAL A 309 -9.88 7.64 -0.86
CA VAL A 309 -9.71 8.96 -1.47
C VAL A 309 -8.72 9.82 -0.68
N LEU A 310 -8.87 9.92 0.65
CA LEU A 310 -7.96 10.67 1.51
C LEU A 310 -6.54 10.11 1.49
N GLY A 311 -6.40 8.77 1.46
CA GLY A 311 -5.12 8.12 1.29
C GLY A 311 -4.45 8.46 -0.04
N THR A 312 -5.23 8.58 -1.12
CA THR A 312 -4.73 9.00 -2.44
C THR A 312 -4.40 10.49 -2.48
N VAL A 313 -5.21 11.36 -1.86
CA VAL A 313 -4.88 12.79 -1.70
C VAL A 313 -3.54 12.95 -1.00
N ARG A 314 -3.34 12.24 0.12
CA ARG A 314 -2.06 12.24 0.84
C ARG A 314 -0.89 11.80 -0.06
N GLN A 315 -1.07 10.78 -0.89
CA GLN A 315 0.02 10.29 -1.74
C GLN A 315 0.34 11.25 -2.91
N VAL A 316 -0.67 11.86 -3.52
CA VAL A 316 -0.52 12.79 -4.65
C VAL A 316 -0.01 14.17 -4.21
N ALA A 317 -0.32 14.60 -2.99
CA ALA A 317 0.15 15.84 -2.35
C ALA A 317 1.66 15.80 -2.01
N ALA A 318 2.49 15.52 -3.01
CA ALA A 318 3.90 15.17 -2.87
C ALA A 318 4.83 16.39 -2.75
N ASN A 319 4.36 17.59 -3.09
CA ASN A 319 5.15 18.83 -3.00
C ASN A 319 4.27 20.04 -2.66
N GLU A 320 4.91 21.17 -2.35
CA GLU A 320 4.23 22.39 -1.92
C GLU A 320 3.27 22.98 -2.97
N GLU A 321 3.62 22.89 -4.26
CA GLU A 321 2.78 23.41 -5.36
C GLU A 321 1.43 22.68 -5.42
N ILE A 322 1.46 21.34 -5.34
CA ILE A 322 0.25 20.50 -5.34
C ILE A 322 -0.57 20.72 -4.07
N CYS A 323 0.09 20.81 -2.91
CA CYS A 323 -0.59 21.11 -1.64
C CYS A 323 -1.27 22.47 -1.66
N ARG A 324 -0.64 23.48 -2.28
CA ARG A 324 -1.20 24.83 -2.42
C ARG A 324 -2.42 24.82 -3.32
N GLU A 325 -2.35 24.18 -4.48
CA GLU A 325 -3.50 24.04 -5.38
C GLU A 325 -4.71 23.39 -4.67
N PHE A 326 -4.48 22.28 -3.95
CA PHE A 326 -5.54 21.66 -3.16
C PHE A 326 -6.10 22.57 -2.07
N THR A 327 -5.25 23.41 -1.46
CA THR A 327 -5.66 24.35 -0.41
C THR A 327 -6.50 25.49 -0.99
N ASP A 328 -6.05 26.10 -2.08
CA ASP A 328 -6.71 27.22 -2.76
C ASP A 328 -8.12 26.81 -3.26
N ASP A 329 -8.27 25.56 -3.70
CA ASP A 329 -9.57 25.00 -4.09
C ASP A 329 -10.47 24.60 -2.90
N GLY A 330 -10.05 24.87 -1.66
CA GLY A 330 -10.80 24.61 -0.42
C GLY A 330 -10.70 23.16 0.09
N GLY A 331 -9.67 22.43 -0.32
CA GLY A 331 -9.47 21.02 0.04
C GLY A 331 -9.15 20.80 1.52
N VAL A 332 -8.33 21.66 2.14
CA VAL A 332 -8.04 21.59 3.58
C VAL A 332 -9.31 21.73 4.41
N ILE A 333 -10.18 22.68 4.06
CA ILE A 333 -11.46 22.90 4.73
C ILE A 333 -12.40 21.70 4.53
N SER A 334 -12.39 21.10 3.34
CA SER A 334 -13.18 19.90 3.04
C SER A 334 -12.73 18.71 3.90
N CYS A 335 -11.41 18.49 4.06
CA CYS A 335 -10.86 17.45 4.94
C CYS A 335 -11.21 17.69 6.42
N LEU A 336 -11.20 18.94 6.90
CA LEU A 336 -11.65 19.28 8.25
C LEU A 336 -13.15 19.03 8.44
N GLY A 337 -13.98 19.33 7.45
CA GLY A 337 -15.40 19.00 7.46
C GLY A 337 -15.64 17.50 7.65
N VAL A 338 -15.01 16.68 6.82
CA VAL A 338 -15.06 15.22 6.94
C VAL A 338 -14.60 14.74 8.32
N LEU A 339 -13.50 15.31 8.86
CA LEU A 339 -13.00 14.94 10.18
C LEU A 339 -13.99 15.31 11.30
N ARG A 340 -14.68 16.45 11.22
CA ARG A 340 -15.70 16.86 12.21
C ARG A 340 -16.93 15.97 12.16
N ASP A 341 -17.40 15.65 10.96
CA ASP A 341 -18.65 14.91 10.77
C ASP A 341 -18.49 13.42 11.05
N CYS A 342 -17.28 12.87 10.82
CA CYS A 342 -17.01 11.44 10.88
C CYS A 342 -15.91 11.08 11.89
N SER A 343 -15.64 11.93 12.90
CA SER A 343 -14.58 11.68 13.89
C SER A 343 -14.75 10.36 14.65
N ALA A 344 -15.99 9.86 14.79
CA ALA A 344 -16.29 8.59 15.46
C ALA A 344 -15.80 7.35 14.68
N ASN A 345 -15.59 7.46 13.37
CA ASN A 345 -15.03 6.37 12.58
C ASN A 345 -13.50 6.44 12.62
N LYS A 346 -12.86 5.50 13.33
CA LYS A 346 -11.41 5.45 13.53
C LYS A 346 -10.62 5.60 12.22
N GLU A 347 -10.99 4.84 11.19
CA GLU A 347 -10.25 4.79 9.93
C GLU A 347 -10.39 6.09 9.15
N VAL A 348 -11.59 6.68 9.10
CA VAL A 348 -11.80 8.00 8.48
C VAL A 348 -11.03 9.08 9.23
N ALA A 349 -11.08 9.09 10.56
CA ALA A 349 -10.39 10.06 11.38
C ALA A 349 -8.87 10.00 11.16
N LYS A 350 -8.29 8.79 11.20
CA LYS A 350 -6.86 8.56 10.91
C LYS A 350 -6.47 8.97 9.48
N ALA A 351 -7.29 8.65 8.49
CA ALA A 351 -7.03 9.02 7.09
C ALA A 351 -7.05 10.55 6.89
N CYS A 352 -8.04 11.24 7.48
CA CYS A 352 -8.13 12.70 7.48
C CYS A 352 -6.92 13.34 8.15
N LEU A 353 -6.58 12.93 9.38
CA LEU A 353 -5.40 13.46 10.08
C LEU A 353 -4.11 13.23 9.28
N SER A 354 -3.98 12.07 8.62
CA SER A 354 -2.82 11.78 7.77
C SER A 354 -2.74 12.68 6.55
N ALA A 355 -3.87 12.93 5.88
CA ALA A 355 -3.93 13.84 4.74
C ALA A 355 -3.63 15.30 5.17
N LEU A 356 -4.24 15.77 6.26
CA LEU A 356 -3.98 17.10 6.82
C LEU A 356 -2.51 17.27 7.22
N ARG A 357 -1.89 16.24 7.82
CA ARG A 357 -0.46 16.24 8.16
C ARG A 357 0.41 16.43 6.92
N GLN A 358 0.06 15.74 5.82
CA GLN A 358 0.75 15.88 4.54
C GLN A 358 0.57 17.25 3.89
N LEU A 359 -0.55 17.92 4.15
CA LEU A 359 -0.80 19.27 3.62
C LEU A 359 -0.11 20.36 4.46
N ALA A 360 0.13 20.11 5.75
CA ALA A 360 0.70 21.05 6.72
C ALA A 360 2.21 21.32 6.56
N HIS A 361 2.71 21.45 5.34
CA HIS A 361 4.12 21.77 5.05
C HIS A 361 4.38 23.25 4.74
N SER A 362 3.35 23.98 4.30
CA SER A 362 3.42 25.43 4.05
C SER A 362 2.86 26.22 5.23
N ASP A 363 3.48 27.36 5.56
CA ASP A 363 3.07 28.18 6.71
C ASP A 363 1.64 28.73 6.55
N THR A 364 1.21 29.05 5.33
CA THR A 364 -0.19 29.44 5.02
C THR A 364 -1.18 28.35 5.43
N VAL A 365 -0.87 27.09 5.14
CA VAL A 365 -1.75 25.95 5.51
C VAL A 365 -1.79 25.75 7.01
N LYS A 366 -0.65 25.91 7.70
CA LYS A 366 -0.58 25.77 9.17
C LYS A 366 -1.45 26.80 9.87
N VAL A 367 -1.36 28.06 9.44
CA VAL A 367 -2.20 29.15 9.96
C VAL A 367 -3.68 28.85 9.69
N LEU A 368 -4.03 28.47 8.46
CA LEU A 368 -5.40 28.11 8.09
C LEU A 368 -5.96 26.97 8.98
N LEU A 369 -5.16 25.93 9.21
CA LEU A 369 -5.53 24.83 10.09
C LEU A 369 -5.79 25.30 11.53
N ALA A 370 -4.90 26.14 12.07
CA ALA A 370 -5.04 26.69 13.42
C ALA A 370 -6.29 27.58 13.54
N GLU A 371 -6.56 28.44 12.57
CA GLU A 371 -7.76 29.31 12.53
C GLU A 371 -9.06 28.51 12.47
N HIS A 372 -9.02 27.30 11.89
CA HIS A 372 -10.17 26.41 11.80
C HIS A 372 -10.22 25.34 12.91
N GLY A 373 -9.48 25.54 14.01
CA GLY A 373 -9.55 24.71 15.21
C GLY A 373 -9.05 23.28 15.02
N ALA A 374 -8.06 23.08 14.13
CA ALA A 374 -7.50 21.75 13.88
C ALA A 374 -6.74 21.17 15.08
N VAL A 375 -6.22 22.01 15.98
CA VAL A 375 -5.54 21.57 17.21
C VAL A 375 -6.54 20.87 18.13
N GLU A 376 -7.61 21.56 18.49
CA GLU A 376 -8.68 21.05 19.36
C GLU A 376 -9.38 19.85 18.74
N LEU A 377 -9.56 19.85 17.42
CA LEU A 377 -10.14 18.72 16.70
C LEU A 377 -9.22 17.49 16.75
N ALA A 378 -7.91 17.65 16.56
CA ALA A 378 -6.97 16.54 16.69
C ALA A 378 -6.96 15.97 18.12
N MET A 379 -6.98 16.83 19.14
CA MET A 379 -7.06 16.40 20.54
C MET A 379 -8.36 15.63 20.83
N ARG A 380 -9.51 16.14 20.35
CA ARG A 380 -10.81 15.47 20.48
C ARG A 380 -10.81 14.09 19.83
N VAL A 381 -10.20 13.95 18.65
CA VAL A 381 -10.11 12.67 17.94
C VAL A 381 -9.26 11.67 18.74
N VAL A 382 -8.16 12.11 19.37
CA VAL A 382 -7.34 11.25 20.23
C VAL A 382 -8.10 10.81 21.47
N ASP A 383 -8.87 11.69 22.09
CA ASP A 383 -9.71 11.35 23.24
C ASP A 383 -10.80 10.34 22.86
N GLN A 384 -11.50 10.58 21.75
CA GLN A 384 -12.53 9.70 21.22
C GLN A 384 -12.00 8.30 20.86
N HIS A 385 -10.75 8.21 20.42
CA HIS A 385 -10.07 6.95 20.09
C HIS A 385 -8.91 6.64 21.06
N SER A 386 -9.16 6.81 22.36
CA SER A 386 -8.15 6.71 23.43
C SER A 386 -7.32 5.42 23.45
N GLY A 387 -7.88 4.31 22.92
CA GLY A 387 -7.23 3.00 22.79
C GLY A 387 -6.49 2.76 21.47
N ALA A 388 -6.44 3.75 20.55
CA ALA A 388 -5.84 3.61 19.23
C ALA A 388 -4.51 4.39 19.13
N ASP A 389 -3.40 3.71 19.39
CA ASP A 389 -2.07 4.32 19.36
C ASP A 389 -1.69 4.87 17.97
N ASP A 390 -2.20 4.25 16.91
CA ASP A 390 -2.00 4.68 15.52
C ASP A 390 -2.76 5.98 15.18
N VAL A 391 -3.87 6.26 15.84
CA VAL A 391 -4.56 7.57 15.74
C VAL A 391 -3.76 8.63 16.50
N ALA A 392 -3.29 8.31 17.71
CA ALA A 392 -2.46 9.19 18.51
C ALA A 392 -1.16 9.59 17.80
N GLU A 393 -0.47 8.63 17.18
CA GLU A 393 0.74 8.88 16.38
C GLU A 393 0.50 9.90 15.26
N VAL A 394 -0.56 9.70 14.49
CA VAL A 394 -0.88 10.57 13.34
C VAL A 394 -1.31 11.95 13.81
N ALA A 395 -2.09 12.04 14.89
CA ALA A 395 -2.50 13.32 15.49
C ALA A 395 -1.30 14.13 15.99
N LEU A 396 -0.40 13.52 16.77
CA LEU A 396 0.85 14.17 17.20
C LEU A 396 1.72 14.59 16.00
N GLY A 397 1.71 13.79 14.93
CA GLY A 397 2.39 14.14 13.68
C GLY A 397 1.80 15.37 12.98
N LEU A 398 0.47 15.51 12.94
CA LEU A 398 -0.19 16.71 12.43
C LEU A 398 0.15 17.93 13.28
N LEU A 399 0.02 17.81 14.61
CA LEU A 399 0.34 18.88 15.56
C LEU A 399 1.80 19.34 15.40
N SER A 400 2.74 18.40 15.32
CA SER A 400 4.16 18.70 15.07
C SER A 400 4.35 19.54 13.81
N ASN A 401 3.74 19.15 12.69
CA ASN A 401 3.86 19.88 11.43
C ASN A 401 3.25 21.29 11.52
N MET A 402 2.10 21.43 12.18
CA MET A 402 1.43 22.72 12.39
C MET A 402 2.26 23.69 13.23
N MET A 403 2.89 23.20 14.30
CA MET A 403 3.65 24.02 15.25
C MET A 403 5.08 24.32 14.78
N LEU A 404 5.59 23.56 13.81
CA LEU A 404 6.97 23.71 13.33
C LEU A 404 7.22 25.11 12.76
N ARG A 405 8.06 25.88 13.49
CA ARG A 405 8.42 27.29 13.23
C ARG A 405 7.26 28.28 13.40
N GLN A 406 6.25 27.95 14.21
CA GLN A 406 5.04 28.74 14.41
C GLN A 406 4.80 29.02 15.91
N PRO A 407 5.53 29.95 16.55
CA PRO A 407 5.47 30.16 18.00
C PRO A 407 4.08 30.59 18.49
N GLU A 408 3.32 31.34 17.69
CA GLU A 408 1.95 31.74 18.03
C GLU A 408 0.98 30.55 18.04
N ILE A 409 1.19 29.58 17.13
CA ILE A 409 0.43 28.32 17.13
C ILE A 409 0.84 27.46 18.32
N CYS A 410 2.13 27.42 18.70
CA CYS A 410 2.59 26.74 19.91
C CYS A 410 1.90 27.29 21.17
N THR A 411 1.79 28.61 21.31
CA THR A 411 1.11 29.23 22.45
C THR A 411 -0.37 28.82 22.51
N LYS A 412 -1.09 28.91 21.39
CA LYS A 412 -2.50 28.45 21.31
C LYS A 412 -2.65 26.96 21.61
N ALA A 413 -1.71 26.14 21.12
CA ALA A 413 -1.70 24.71 21.38
C ALA A 413 -1.44 24.38 22.87
N ALA A 414 -0.61 25.17 23.54
CA ALA A 414 -0.42 25.05 24.98
C ALA A 414 -1.69 25.40 25.77
N GLU A 415 -2.37 26.49 25.40
CA GLU A 415 -3.66 26.87 26.00
C GLU A 415 -4.75 25.81 25.77
N ALA A 416 -4.71 25.10 24.64
CA ALA A 416 -5.61 23.99 24.33
C ALA A 416 -5.30 22.69 25.09
N GLY A 417 -4.14 22.59 25.75
CA GLY A 417 -3.73 21.42 26.56
C GLY A 417 -2.86 20.40 25.83
N VAL A 418 -2.11 20.79 24.79
CA VAL A 418 -1.20 19.87 24.08
C VAL A 418 -0.07 19.33 24.98
N PRO A 419 0.55 20.09 25.91
CA PRO A 419 1.54 19.53 26.84
C PRO A 419 1.01 18.36 27.67
N GLU A 420 -0.21 18.47 28.19
CA GLU A 420 -0.95 17.44 28.93
C GLU A 420 -1.13 16.21 28.06
N LEU A 421 -1.68 16.38 26.85
CA LEU A 421 -1.90 15.29 25.91
C LEU A 421 -0.61 14.53 25.61
N VAL A 422 0.50 15.23 25.38
CA VAL A 422 1.79 14.62 25.06
C VAL A 422 2.28 13.73 26.20
N VAL A 423 2.26 14.23 27.44
CA VAL A 423 2.69 13.48 28.63
C VAL A 423 1.78 12.27 28.86
N ASP A 424 0.46 12.44 28.72
CA ASP A 424 -0.52 11.38 28.88
C ASP A 424 -0.31 10.25 27.87
N LEU A 425 -0.06 10.59 26.60
CA LEU A 425 0.19 9.59 25.55
C LEU A 425 1.53 8.87 25.73
N MET A 426 2.58 9.58 26.15
CA MET A 426 3.87 8.95 26.47
C MET A 426 3.73 7.95 27.61
N THR A 427 2.95 8.29 28.63
CA THR A 427 2.68 7.42 29.79
C THR A 427 1.80 6.23 29.41
N ARG A 428 0.79 6.44 28.56
CA ARG A 428 -0.13 5.39 28.12
C ARG A 428 0.52 4.37 27.19
N TRP A 429 1.46 4.80 26.34
CA TRP A 429 2.03 3.97 25.28
C TRP A 429 3.56 3.88 25.34
N PRO A 430 4.17 3.43 26.46
CA PRO A 430 5.63 3.39 26.61
C PRO A 430 6.30 2.44 25.61
N GLY A 431 5.61 1.37 25.19
CA GLY A 431 6.12 0.38 24.24
C GLY A 431 5.95 0.74 22.75
N ARG A 432 5.27 1.85 22.41
CA ARG A 432 4.96 2.20 21.02
C ARG A 432 5.93 3.25 20.50
N SER A 433 7.00 2.80 19.83
CA SER A 433 8.06 3.66 19.31
C SER A 433 7.58 4.82 18.42
N PRO A 434 6.53 4.68 17.57
CA PRO A 434 6.06 5.80 16.75
C PRO A 434 5.42 6.92 17.59
N VAL A 435 4.60 6.56 18.59
CA VAL A 435 3.98 7.53 19.52
C VAL A 435 5.05 8.25 20.33
N GLN A 436 6.01 7.52 20.90
CA GLN A 436 7.11 8.10 21.67
C GLN A 436 7.94 9.07 20.82
N ARG A 437 8.28 8.69 19.59
CA ARG A 437 9.02 9.55 18.67
C ARG A 437 8.26 10.84 18.38
N GLN A 438 6.96 10.76 18.12
CA GLN A 438 6.14 11.94 17.83
C GLN A 438 5.96 12.83 19.06
N ALA A 439 5.80 12.26 20.25
CA ALA A 439 5.77 13.00 21.49
C ALA A 439 7.07 13.79 21.72
N CYS A 440 8.24 13.16 21.52
CA CYS A 440 9.53 13.86 21.56
C CYS A 440 9.60 15.00 20.53
N LEU A 441 9.06 14.81 19.32
CA LEU A 441 9.01 15.86 18.27
C LEU A 441 8.12 17.03 18.68
N VAL A 442 6.92 16.76 19.21
CA VAL A 442 6.02 17.82 19.69
C VAL A 442 6.68 18.60 20.82
N THR A 443 7.22 17.93 21.83
CA THR A 443 7.85 18.59 22.98
C THR A 443 8.96 19.54 22.55
N ARG A 444 9.91 19.08 21.72
CA ARG A 444 11.01 19.95 21.24
C ARG A 444 10.50 21.13 20.42
N ILE A 445 9.50 20.92 19.56
CA ILE A 445 8.96 21.98 18.70
C ILE A 445 8.30 23.06 19.54
N MET A 446 7.50 22.66 20.53
CA MET A 446 6.80 23.59 21.39
C MET A 446 7.77 24.42 22.21
N VAL A 447 8.79 23.82 22.85
CA VAL A 447 9.65 24.58 23.79
C VAL A 447 10.84 25.29 23.14
N ALA A 448 11.22 24.93 21.91
CA ALA A 448 12.43 25.48 21.27
C ALA A 448 12.37 27.00 21.01
N ARG A 449 11.17 27.54 20.71
CA ARG A 449 10.94 28.97 20.50
C ARG A 449 9.97 29.58 21.51
N ASN A 450 9.55 28.79 22.49
CA ASN A 450 8.66 29.18 23.57
C ASN A 450 9.19 28.62 24.90
N PRO A 451 10.33 29.12 25.40
CA PRO A 451 10.93 28.63 26.65
C PRO A 451 9.99 28.76 27.86
N GLU A 452 9.02 29.68 27.80
CA GLU A 452 7.94 29.83 28.77
C GLU A 452 7.04 28.58 28.90
N LEU A 453 7.02 27.69 27.90
CA LEU A 453 6.26 26.44 27.93
C LEU A 453 6.99 25.29 28.62
N ARG A 454 8.28 25.45 28.97
CA ARG A 454 9.06 24.39 29.63
C ARG A 454 8.44 23.93 30.96
N PRO A 455 7.98 24.81 31.87
CA PRO A 455 7.35 24.38 33.13
C PRO A 455 6.15 23.45 32.90
N ALA A 456 5.32 23.73 31.89
CA ALA A 456 4.14 22.91 31.56
C ALA A 456 4.49 21.45 31.21
N TYR A 457 5.70 21.19 30.71
CA TYR A 457 6.20 19.83 30.48
C TYR A 457 6.93 19.25 31.70
N LEU A 458 7.82 20.04 32.31
CA LEU A 458 8.70 19.57 33.39
C LEU A 458 7.90 19.22 34.66
N GLU A 459 6.94 20.05 35.05
CA GLU A 459 6.08 19.82 36.22
C GLU A 459 5.21 18.56 36.06
N ARG A 460 5.01 18.12 34.81
CA ARG A 460 4.26 16.90 34.46
C ARG A 460 5.14 15.66 34.28
N GLY A 461 6.44 15.76 34.56
CA GLY A 461 7.36 14.61 34.50
C GLY A 461 7.87 14.27 33.11
N ALA A 462 7.81 15.20 32.15
CA ALA A 462 8.29 14.94 30.78
C ALA A 462 9.75 14.50 30.71
N GLU A 463 10.63 14.95 31.61
CA GLU A 463 12.04 14.55 31.63
C GLU A 463 12.20 13.02 31.73
N ALA A 464 11.55 12.40 32.73
CA ALA A 464 11.66 10.97 32.96
C ALA A 464 11.13 10.16 31.76
N LEU A 465 10.03 10.61 31.18
CA LEU A 465 9.41 10.00 29.99
C LEU A 465 10.32 10.09 28.75
N LEU A 466 10.93 11.25 28.51
CA LEU A 466 11.85 11.44 27.38
C LEU A 466 13.11 10.58 27.52
N ARG A 467 13.68 10.50 28.73
CA ARG A 467 14.82 9.61 29.01
C ARG A 467 14.42 8.13 28.82
N ALA A 468 13.27 7.72 29.33
CA ALA A 468 12.75 6.36 29.14
C ALA A 468 12.51 6.03 27.65
N ALA A 469 11.96 6.95 26.88
CA ALA A 469 11.74 6.78 25.45
C ALA A 469 13.05 6.55 24.68
N LYS A 470 14.12 7.29 25.01
CA LYS A 470 15.46 7.09 24.41
C LYS A 470 16.00 5.69 24.68
N VAL A 471 15.85 5.20 25.92
CA VAL A 471 16.36 3.88 26.34
C VAL A 471 15.53 2.75 25.73
N ALA A 472 14.21 2.86 25.76
CA ALA A 472 13.32 1.83 25.24
C ALA A 472 13.34 1.75 23.70
N HIS A 473 13.54 2.87 23.00
CA HIS A 473 13.42 2.96 21.54
C HIS A 473 14.62 3.69 20.90
N PRO A 474 15.86 3.22 21.05
CA PRO A 474 17.05 3.97 20.65
C PRO A 474 17.08 4.30 19.15
N ALA A 475 16.61 3.39 18.30
CA ALA A 475 16.56 3.62 16.85
C ALA A 475 15.59 4.75 16.43
N ALA A 476 14.51 4.96 17.19
CA ALA A 476 13.46 5.93 16.84
C ALA A 476 13.54 7.22 17.67
N CYS A 477 14.01 7.14 18.92
CA CYS A 477 13.87 8.18 19.93
C CYS A 477 15.20 8.77 20.43
N LYS A 478 16.37 8.16 20.19
CA LYS A 478 17.64 8.64 20.77
C LYS A 478 17.92 10.11 20.42
N ASP A 479 17.97 10.43 19.14
CA ASP A 479 18.32 11.78 18.67
C ASP A 479 17.24 12.80 19.00
N VAL A 480 15.98 12.44 18.79
CA VAL A 480 14.86 13.36 19.00
C VAL A 480 14.56 13.59 20.48
N GLY A 481 14.72 12.56 21.32
CA GLY A 481 14.58 12.66 22.76
C GLY A 481 15.70 13.51 23.36
N ALA A 482 16.95 13.33 22.90
CA ALA A 482 18.06 14.21 23.28
C ALA A 482 17.81 15.67 22.88
N ALA A 483 17.29 15.90 21.67
CA ALA A 483 16.91 17.25 21.24
C ALA A 483 15.80 17.85 22.11
N ALA A 484 14.78 17.08 22.48
CA ALA A 484 13.71 17.54 23.37
C ALA A 484 14.22 17.89 24.77
N LEU A 485 15.05 17.03 25.38
CA LEU A 485 15.68 17.31 26.68
C LEU A 485 16.54 18.57 26.65
N ARG A 486 17.36 18.74 25.60
CA ARG A 486 18.15 19.95 25.39
C ARG A 486 17.28 21.20 25.27
N ASP A 487 16.22 21.15 24.47
CA ASP A 487 15.35 22.31 24.22
C ASP A 487 14.48 22.65 25.46
N LEU A 488 14.24 21.66 26.35
CA LEU A 488 13.69 21.85 27.70
C LEU A 488 14.67 22.52 28.69
N GLY A 489 15.95 22.65 28.33
CA GLY A 489 16.97 23.23 29.19
C GLY A 489 17.57 22.26 30.21
N LEU A 490 17.49 20.95 29.95
CA LEU A 490 18.04 19.91 30.82
C LEU A 490 19.47 19.56 30.44
N ASP A 491 20.32 19.37 31.46
CA ASP A 491 21.68 18.88 31.29
C ASP A 491 21.71 17.36 31.03
N ASN A 492 22.89 16.86 30.61
CA ASN A 492 23.12 15.43 30.37
C ASN A 492 22.06 14.83 29.44
N TYR A 493 21.63 15.60 28.45
CA TYR A 493 20.56 15.22 27.54
C TYR A 493 20.96 14.09 26.58
N ASN A 494 22.27 13.81 26.46
CA ASN A 494 22.78 12.70 25.66
C ASN A 494 22.70 11.35 26.39
N ASP A 495 22.66 11.36 27.72
CA ASP A 495 22.69 10.17 28.59
C ASP A 495 21.45 9.28 28.46
#